data_AF-A0AB32X330-F1
#
_entry.id   AF-A0AB32X330-F1
#
_cell.length_a   1.000
_cell.length_b   1.000
_cell.length_c   1.000
_cell.angle_alpha   90.00
_cell.angle_beta   90.00
_cell.angle_gamma   90.00
#
_symmetry.space_group_name_H-M   'P 1'
#
loop_
_entity.id
_entity.type
_entity.pdbx_description
1 polymer ?
#
loop_
_entity_poly.entity_id
_entity_poly.type
_entity_poly.pdbx_seq_one_letter_code
_entity_poly.pdbx_strand_id
1 'polypeptide(L)'
;MLNIENCENVEKEILIEGLANEEMIRQRLFRRLEFLLLKDLPKLTRFCHGNYLEFPLLRTLRIESCPTLKTFISDAEGNSSEIASPTLFNEKVTFLCLEELSIIGAGNWRKIWHDQLSNSVRIHFTNN
;
A
#
# COMPACT_ATOMS: atom_id res chain seq x y z
N MET A 1 10.98 -7.12 6.64
CA MET A 1 9.57 -7.31 7.07
C MET A 1 9.11 -6.02 7.71
N LEU A 2 7.94 -5.49 7.31
CA LEU A 2 7.30 -4.33 7.92
C LEU A 2 5.90 -4.75 8.38
N ASN A 3 5.61 -4.58 9.67
CA ASN A 3 4.31 -4.90 10.26
C ASN A 3 3.80 -3.66 10.99
N ILE A 4 2.60 -3.20 10.61
CA ILE A 4 1.94 -2.05 11.21
C ILE A 4 0.55 -2.52 11.62
N GLU A 5 0.35 -2.66 12.93
CA GLU A 5 -0.89 -3.17 13.48
C GLU A 5 -1.41 -2.31 14.65
N ASN A 6 -2.74 -2.29 14.83
CA ASN A 6 -3.41 -1.68 15.98
C ASN A 6 -3.00 -0.23 16.25
N CYS A 7 -2.93 0.59 15.20
CA CYS A 7 -2.58 2.00 15.35
C CYS A 7 -3.80 2.90 15.22
N GLU A 8 -4.41 3.21 16.36
CA GLU A 8 -5.62 4.05 16.45
C GLU A 8 -5.34 5.55 16.19
N ASN A 9 -4.07 5.96 16.25
CA ASN A 9 -3.61 7.34 16.04
C ASN A 9 -2.67 7.50 14.85
N VAL A 10 -2.57 6.51 13.96
CA VAL A 10 -1.77 6.64 12.74
C VAL A 10 -2.26 7.84 11.92
N GLU A 11 -1.30 8.65 11.46
CA GLU A 11 -1.56 9.73 10.53
C GLU A 11 -2.16 9.18 9.23
N LYS A 12 -2.70 10.05 8.40
CA LYS A 12 -3.41 9.64 7.18
C LYS A 12 -2.52 8.81 6.23
N GLU A 13 -1.21 8.83 6.43
CA GLU A 13 -0.20 8.08 5.71
C GLU A 13 0.98 7.67 6.59
N ILE A 14 1.81 6.72 6.11
CA ILE A 14 3.05 6.33 6.78
C ILE A 14 4.19 7.17 6.21
N LEU A 15 4.60 8.18 6.97
CA LEU A 15 5.74 9.04 6.64
C LEU A 15 7.03 8.45 7.22
N ILE A 16 8.12 8.52 6.44
CA ILE A 16 9.48 8.27 6.92
C ILE A 16 10.12 9.64 7.13
N GLU A 17 9.80 10.30 8.23
CA GLU A 17 10.34 11.63 8.56
C GLU A 17 11.67 11.53 9.31
N GLY A 18 12.53 12.54 9.14
CA GLY A 18 13.67 12.79 10.02
C GLY A 18 15.01 12.24 9.52
N LEU A 19 15.12 11.90 8.23
CA LEU A 19 16.36 11.42 7.62
C LEU A 19 16.77 12.28 6.42
N ALA A 20 18.04 12.67 6.32
CA ALA A 20 18.54 13.30 5.10
C ALA A 20 18.34 12.35 3.90
N ASN A 21 17.66 12.80 2.84
CA ASN A 21 17.26 12.01 1.66
C ASN A 21 16.15 10.97 1.92
N GLU A 22 15.05 11.40 2.53
CA GLU A 22 13.87 10.57 2.86
C GLU A 22 13.37 9.73 1.68
N GLU A 23 13.31 10.29 0.46
CA GLU A 23 12.92 9.53 -0.74
C GLU A 23 13.91 8.40 -1.07
N MET A 24 15.21 8.66 -1.00
CA MET A 24 16.24 7.66 -1.31
C MET A 24 16.21 6.51 -0.29
N ILE A 25 16.02 6.84 0.99
CA ILE A 25 15.95 5.85 2.07
C ILE A 25 14.67 5.02 1.93
N ARG A 26 13.55 5.67 1.64
CA ARG A 26 12.26 5.02 1.38
C ARG A 26 12.34 4.03 0.22
N GLN A 27 12.90 4.44 -0.91
CA GLN A 27 13.13 3.54 -2.05
C GLN A 27 14.04 2.36 -1.66
N ARG A 28 15.11 2.59 -0.88
CA ARG A 28 15.97 1.50 -0.40
C ARG A 28 15.24 0.53 0.53
N LEU A 29 14.39 1.04 1.42
CA LEU A 29 13.61 0.22 2.35
C LEU A 29 12.61 -0.66 1.61
N PHE A 30 11.84 -0.08 0.67
CA PHE A 30 10.84 -0.82 -0.09
C PHE A 30 11.47 -1.83 -1.07
N ARG A 31 12.63 -1.52 -1.65
CA ARG A 31 13.40 -2.48 -2.45
C ARG A 31 13.90 -3.70 -1.67
N ARG A 32 13.99 -3.61 -0.35
CA ARG A 32 14.38 -4.71 0.55
C ARG A 32 13.20 -5.34 1.28
N LEU A 33 11.98 -4.88 1.02
CA LEU A 33 10.82 -5.30 1.77
C LEU A 33 10.27 -6.61 1.19
N GLU A 34 10.33 -7.68 1.97
CA GLU A 34 9.82 -9.01 1.57
C GLU A 34 8.39 -9.29 2.04
N PHE A 35 7.99 -8.65 3.14
CA PHE A 35 6.68 -8.83 3.75
C PHE A 35 6.16 -7.50 4.29
N LEU A 36 4.88 -7.21 4.01
CA LEU A 36 4.16 -6.04 4.49
C LEU A 36 2.79 -6.45 5.06
N LEU A 37 2.53 -6.11 6.33
CA LEU A 37 1.22 -6.26 6.98
C LEU A 37 0.74 -4.90 7.47
N LEU A 38 -0.49 -4.56 7.08
CA LEU A 38 -1.27 -3.40 7.54
C LEU A 38 -2.53 -3.94 8.22
N LYS A 39 -2.67 -3.76 9.53
CA LYS A 39 -3.77 -4.36 10.30
C LYS A 39 -4.39 -3.38 11.28
N ASP A 40 -5.72 -3.32 11.34
CA ASP A 40 -6.45 -2.50 12.32
C ASP A 40 -5.98 -1.03 12.30
N LEU A 41 -5.98 -0.43 11.10
CA LEU A 41 -5.55 0.95 10.85
C LEU A 41 -6.76 1.80 10.41
N PRO A 42 -7.60 2.27 11.36
CA PRO A 42 -8.88 2.89 11.05
C PRO A 42 -8.78 4.33 10.49
N LYS A 43 -7.59 4.94 10.53
CA LYS A 43 -7.34 6.30 10.01
C LYS A 43 -6.42 6.34 8.79
N LEU A 44 -5.83 5.19 8.42
CA LEU A 44 -4.90 5.13 7.30
C LEU A 44 -5.67 5.33 6.00
N THR A 45 -5.33 6.37 5.25
CA THR A 45 -5.96 6.67 3.95
C THR A 45 -5.09 6.27 2.76
N ARG A 46 -3.77 6.28 2.96
CA ARG A 46 -2.76 5.84 1.99
C ARG A 46 -1.56 5.24 2.70
N PHE A 47 -0.83 4.31 2.07
CA PHE A 47 0.40 3.78 2.65
C PHE A 47 1.53 4.81 2.54
N CYS A 48 1.72 5.42 1.37
CA CYS A 48 2.81 6.34 1.13
C CYS A 48 2.50 7.35 0.01
N HIS A 49 3.17 8.51 -0.01
CA HIS A 49 3.25 9.38 -1.19
C HIS A 49 4.54 9.10 -1.98
N GLY A 50 4.51 9.28 -3.29
CA GLY A 50 5.68 9.08 -4.15
C GLY A 50 5.32 8.90 -5.61
N ASN A 51 6.28 9.19 -6.49
CA ASN A 51 6.02 9.19 -7.92
C ASN A 51 6.15 7.80 -8.57
N TYR A 52 7.12 7.00 -8.12
CA TYR A 52 7.31 5.60 -8.54
C TYR A 52 7.94 4.80 -7.41
N LEU A 53 7.25 3.75 -6.95
CA LEU A 53 7.76 2.87 -5.89
C LEU A 53 7.73 1.42 -6.36
N GLU A 54 8.91 0.82 -6.33
CA GLU A 54 9.10 -0.57 -6.73
C GLU A 54 9.30 -1.44 -5.49
N PHE A 55 8.60 -2.57 -5.49
CA PHE A 55 8.69 -3.60 -4.46
C PHE A 55 9.23 -4.91 -5.08
N PRO A 56 10.52 -4.93 -5.49
CA PRO A 56 11.13 -6.05 -6.19
C PRO A 56 11.14 -7.35 -5.39
N LEU A 57 11.24 -7.28 -4.06
CA LEU A 57 11.37 -8.45 -3.19
C LEU A 57 10.09 -8.77 -2.41
N LEU A 58 9.04 -7.95 -2.53
CA LEU A 58 7.83 -8.14 -1.73
C LEU A 58 7.09 -9.38 -2.20
N ARG A 59 7.07 -10.40 -1.34
CA ARG A 59 6.38 -11.67 -1.57
C ARG A 59 4.98 -11.68 -0.99
N THR A 60 4.78 -11.02 0.13
CA THR A 60 3.50 -11.08 0.85
C THR A 60 3.05 -9.69 1.25
N LEU A 61 1.84 -9.34 0.83
CA LEU A 61 1.14 -8.11 1.20
C LEU A 61 -0.19 -8.46 1.87
N ARG A 62 -0.38 -8.02 3.11
CA ARG A 62 -1.61 -8.24 3.86
C ARG A 62 -2.19 -6.92 4.33
N ILE A 63 -3.48 -6.71 4.07
CA ILE A 63 -4.24 -5.54 4.49
C ILE A 63 -5.48 -6.05 5.21
N GLU A 64 -5.57 -5.81 6.51
CA GLU A 64 -6.62 -6.32 7.38
C GLU A 64 -7.28 -5.15 8.13
N SER A 65 -8.61 -5.06 8.12
CA SER A 65 -9.36 -4.06 8.92
C SER A 65 -8.89 -2.61 8.72
N CYS A 66 -8.66 -2.20 7.48
CA CYS A 66 -8.24 -0.84 7.10
C CYS A 66 -9.36 -0.09 6.33
N PRO A 67 -10.47 0.29 6.97
CA PRO A 67 -11.70 0.74 6.30
C PRO A 67 -11.54 2.08 5.56
N THR A 68 -10.62 2.94 5.99
CA THR A 68 -10.40 4.27 5.40
C THR A 68 -9.36 4.28 4.28
N LEU A 69 -8.68 3.16 4.04
CA LEU A 69 -7.64 3.09 3.03
C LEU A 69 -8.28 3.27 1.66
N LYS A 70 -7.80 4.24 0.87
CA LYS A 70 -8.35 4.57 -0.46
C LYS A 70 -7.42 4.17 -1.59
N THR A 71 -6.13 4.41 -1.40
CA THR A 71 -5.05 4.09 -2.35
C THR A 71 -3.83 3.60 -1.59
N PHE A 72 -2.99 2.79 -2.20
CA PHE A 72 -1.72 2.40 -1.60
C PHE A 72 -0.69 3.54 -1.75
N ILE A 73 -0.56 4.13 -2.95
CA ILE A 73 0.39 5.23 -3.23
C ILE A 73 -0.30 6.40 -3.94
N SER A 74 0.08 7.64 -3.61
CA SER A 74 -0.43 8.86 -4.25
C SER A 74 0.68 9.73 -4.84
N ASP A 75 0.36 10.40 -5.96
CA ASP A 75 1.17 11.47 -6.54
C ASP A 75 1.02 12.73 -5.68
N ALA A 76 2.12 13.28 -5.17
CA ALA A 76 2.24 14.51 -4.38
C ALA A 76 1.63 14.59 -2.95
N GLU A 77 2.31 15.38 -2.10
CA GLU A 77 1.89 15.91 -0.77
C GLU A 77 0.70 16.89 -0.83
N GLY A 78 0.15 17.15 -2.01
CA GLY A 78 -0.93 18.11 -2.21
C GLY A 78 -2.31 17.45 -2.21
N ASN A 79 -3.28 18.08 -1.54
CA ASN A 79 -4.71 17.78 -1.63
C ASN A 79 -5.23 17.97 -3.07
N SER A 80 -4.91 17.09 -4.02
CA SER A 80 -5.62 17.01 -5.29
C SER A 80 -6.82 16.08 -5.10
N SER A 81 -7.97 16.72 -4.94
CA SER A 81 -9.29 16.12 -5.06
C SER A 81 -9.52 15.71 -6.52
N GLU A 82 -8.88 14.65 -7.01
CA GLU A 82 -9.23 14.08 -8.31
C GLU A 82 -9.43 12.56 -8.21
N ILE A 83 -10.71 12.21 -8.19
CA ILE A 83 -11.23 10.87 -8.44
C ILE A 83 -10.88 10.53 -9.89
N ALA A 84 -9.80 9.78 -10.14
CA ALA A 84 -9.54 9.26 -11.47
C ALA A 84 -8.96 7.83 -11.48
N SER A 85 -9.20 7.05 -10.43
CA SER A 85 -9.29 5.58 -10.51
C SER A 85 -9.58 5.00 -9.13
N PRO A 86 -10.63 4.19 -8.95
CA PRO A 86 -10.94 3.54 -7.67
C PRO A 86 -10.08 2.29 -7.48
N THR A 87 -8.77 2.38 -7.73
CA THR A 87 -7.81 1.28 -7.68
C THR A 87 -6.91 1.42 -6.47
N LEU A 88 -6.78 0.36 -5.68
CA LEU A 88 -5.86 0.31 -4.55
C LEU A 88 -4.39 0.45 -4.99
N PHE A 89 -4.01 -0.17 -6.11
CA PHE A 89 -2.67 -0.11 -6.71
C PHE A 89 -2.74 0.50 -8.12
N ASN A 90 -2.09 1.64 -8.30
CA ASN A 90 -1.99 2.37 -9.57
C ASN A 90 -0.79 1.88 -10.41
N GLU A 91 -0.57 2.46 -11.59
CA GLU A 91 0.55 2.15 -12.50
C GLU A 91 1.93 2.52 -11.93
N LYS A 92 1.96 3.29 -10.86
CA LYS A 92 3.18 3.78 -10.22
C LYS A 92 3.77 2.80 -9.22
N VAL A 93 3.03 1.73 -8.91
CA VAL A 93 3.49 0.68 -8.02
C VAL A 93 3.64 -0.64 -8.77
N THR A 94 4.84 -1.19 -8.69
CA THR A 94 5.18 -2.46 -9.31
C THR A 94 5.68 -3.44 -8.26
N PHE A 95 5.16 -4.66 -8.36
CA PHE A 95 5.57 -5.78 -7.53
C PHE A 95 6.14 -6.86 -8.45
N LEU A 96 7.40 -7.26 -8.24
CA LEU A 96 8.07 -8.25 -9.10
C LEU A 96 7.97 -9.68 -8.56
N CYS A 97 7.93 -9.84 -7.24
CA CYS A 97 7.92 -11.14 -6.58
C CYS A 97 6.69 -11.37 -5.69
N LEU A 98 5.60 -10.62 -5.90
CA LEU A 98 4.40 -10.80 -5.08
C LEU A 98 3.82 -12.19 -5.32
N GLU A 99 3.77 -12.99 -4.27
CA GLU A 99 3.24 -14.36 -4.29
C GLU A 99 1.87 -14.39 -3.61
N GLU A 100 1.68 -13.59 -2.56
CA GLU A 100 0.46 -13.55 -1.77
C GLU A 100 0.00 -12.11 -1.54
N LEU A 101 -1.27 -11.87 -1.88
CA LEU A 101 -1.99 -10.68 -1.49
C LEU A 101 -3.21 -11.10 -0.67
N SER A 102 -3.29 -10.69 0.58
CA SER A 102 -4.48 -10.88 1.41
C SER A 102 -5.12 -9.54 1.73
N ILE A 103 -6.41 -9.41 1.47
CA ILE A 103 -7.18 -8.22 1.81
C ILE A 103 -8.41 -8.68 2.59
N ILE A 104 -8.48 -8.29 3.86
CA ILE A 104 -9.49 -8.69 4.84
C ILE A 104 -10.16 -7.45 5.41
N GLY A 105 -11.50 -7.42 5.38
CA GLY A 105 -12.28 -6.28 5.84
C GLY A 105 -12.55 -5.24 4.73
N ALA A 106 -13.70 -4.57 4.83
CA ALA A 106 -14.25 -3.75 3.76
C ALA A 106 -13.52 -2.40 3.62
N GLY A 107 -12.69 -2.27 2.58
CA GLY A 107 -12.30 -0.97 2.02
C GLY A 107 -13.23 -0.57 0.87
N ASN A 108 -13.43 0.73 0.63
CA ASN A 108 -14.30 1.26 -0.43
C ASN A 108 -13.69 1.17 -1.85
N TRP A 109 -12.91 0.12 -2.16
CA TRP A 109 -12.22 -0.02 -3.44
C TRP A 109 -13.13 -0.68 -4.47
N ARG A 110 -13.25 -0.11 -5.67
CA ARG A 110 -14.00 -0.74 -6.78
C ARG A 110 -13.12 -1.67 -7.61
N LYS A 111 -11.81 -1.45 -7.59
CA LYS A 111 -10.77 -2.25 -8.23
C LYS A 111 -9.53 -2.28 -7.35
N ILE A 112 -8.68 -3.29 -7.52
CA ILE A 112 -7.47 -3.43 -6.71
C ILE A 112 -6.23 -3.12 -7.54
N TRP A 113 -6.15 -3.62 -8.78
CA TRP A 113 -5.15 -3.16 -9.76
C TRP A 113 -5.79 -2.39 -10.93
N HIS A 114 -4.98 -1.54 -11.56
CA HIS A 114 -5.29 -0.86 -12.82
C HIS A 114 -5.12 -1.78 -14.06
N ASP A 115 -4.24 -2.80 -14.01
CA ASP A 115 -4.01 -3.79 -15.08
C ASP A 115 -3.91 -5.24 -14.55
N GLN A 116 -4.00 -6.25 -15.43
CA GLN A 116 -4.02 -7.67 -15.05
C GLN A 116 -2.78 -8.05 -14.23
N LEU A 117 -2.96 -8.59 -13.01
CA LEU A 117 -1.83 -9.10 -12.23
C LEU A 117 -1.09 -10.17 -13.04
N SER A 118 0.24 -10.19 -12.91
CA SER A 118 1.05 -11.32 -13.38
C SER A 118 0.45 -12.63 -12.86
N ASN A 119 0.34 -13.64 -13.75
CA ASN A 119 -0.46 -14.87 -13.61
C ASN A 119 -0.13 -15.79 -12.41
N SER A 120 0.69 -15.35 -11.45
CA SER A 120 1.18 -16.17 -10.33
C SER A 120 0.85 -15.61 -8.94
N VAL A 121 0.13 -14.48 -8.83
CA VAL A 121 -0.22 -13.91 -7.51
C VAL A 121 -1.44 -14.61 -6.92
N ARG A 122 -1.31 -15.17 -5.72
CA ARG A 122 -2.44 -15.71 -4.94
C ARG A 122 -3.15 -14.57 -4.24
N ILE A 123 -4.39 -14.32 -4.60
CA ILE A 123 -5.20 -13.26 -4.00
C ILE A 123 -6.26 -13.86 -3.09
N HIS A 124 -6.25 -13.44 -1.82
CA HIS A 124 -7.20 -13.83 -0.80
C HIS A 124 -8.08 -12.63 -0.42
N PHE A 125 -9.39 -12.77 -0.60
CA PHE A 125 -10.40 -11.79 -0.18
C PHE A 125 -11.27 -12.35 0.91
N THR A 126 -11.39 -11.62 2.03
CA THR A 126 -12.35 -11.98 3.08
C THR A 126 -13.15 -10.74 3.48
N ASN A 127 -14.43 -10.70 3.10
CA ASN A 127 -15.38 -9.77 3.69
C ASN A 127 -15.85 -10.39 5.01
N ASN A 128 -15.53 -9.76 6.14
CA ASN A 128 -16.10 -10.11 7.43
C ASN A 128 -17.26 -9.15 7.75
#